data_AF-A0A6B2XNJ3-F1
#
_entry.id   AF-A0A6B2XNJ3-F1
#
_cell.length_a   1.000
_cell.length_b   1.000
_cell.length_c   1.000
_cell.angle_alpha   90.00
_cell.angle_beta   90.00
_cell.angle_gamma   90.00
#
_symmetry.space_group_name_H-M   'P 1'
#
loop_
_entity.id
_entity.type
_entity.pdbx_description
1 polymer ?
#
loop_
_entity_poly.entity_id
_entity_poly.type
_entity_poly.pdbx_seq_one_letter_code
_entity_poly.pdbx_strand_id
1 'polypeptide(L)'
;LYGDMLALAEVGTLNGDEATATEYRDRAAALREAVDTYLWDDERAFFYDVVDWENPDHERLRDRLDVGFVPWKFGLASPEHAVALDQLLDPQGFAAPYGPTVTERRSPDFWRSADQGCCKWDGPSWPFSTS
;
A
#
# COMPACT_ATOMS: atom_id res chain seq x y z
N LEU A 1 -7.17 -7.69 2.96
CA LEU A 1 -6.80 -8.74 3.95
C LEU A 1 -6.70 -8.20 5.37
N TYR A 2 -5.75 -7.32 5.72
CA TYR A 2 -5.59 -6.87 7.12
C TYR A 2 -6.87 -6.27 7.71
N GLY A 3 -7.47 -5.28 7.04
CA GLY A 3 -8.74 -4.69 7.47
C GLY A 3 -9.88 -5.70 7.53
N ASP A 4 -9.93 -6.66 6.60
CA ASP A 4 -10.95 -7.71 6.59
C ASP A 4 -10.82 -8.63 7.81
N MET A 5 -9.59 -8.98 8.20
CA MET A 5 -9.32 -9.81 9.38
C MET A 5 -9.74 -9.07 10.66
N LEU A 6 -9.42 -7.78 10.77
CA LEU A 6 -9.90 -6.98 11.91
C LEU A 6 -11.43 -6.89 11.96
N ALA A 7 -12.08 -6.72 10.80
CA ALA A 7 -13.54 -6.70 10.72
C ALA A 7 -14.17 -8.04 11.11
N LEU A 8 -13.60 -9.17 10.65
CA LEU A 8 -14.05 -10.51 11.03
C LEU A 8 -13.85 -10.76 12.53
N ALA A 9 -12.75 -10.29 13.10
CA ALA A 9 -12.51 -10.39 14.53
C ALA A 9 -13.58 -9.64 15.35
N GLU A 10 -13.92 -8.42 14.91
CA GLU A 10 -14.97 -7.62 15.56
C GLU A 10 -16.35 -8.28 15.44
N VAL A 11 -16.71 -8.79 14.26
CA VAL A 11 -17.95 -9.54 14.07
C VAL A 11 -18.00 -10.79 14.96
N GLY A 12 -16.86 -11.49 15.13
CA GLY A 12 -16.73 -12.62 16.06
C GLY A 12 -17.06 -12.22 17.50
N THR A 13 -16.43 -11.16 18.00
CA THR A 13 -16.71 -10.63 19.35
C THR A 13 -18.17 -10.21 19.52
N LEU A 14 -18.76 -9.53 18.54
CA LEU A 14 -20.19 -9.14 18.59
C LEU A 14 -21.14 -10.34 18.66
N ASN A 15 -20.75 -11.47 18.06
CA ASN A 15 -21.52 -12.71 18.07
C ASN A 15 -21.18 -13.64 19.25
N GLY A 16 -20.25 -13.25 20.14
CA GLY A 16 -19.76 -14.08 21.24
C GLY A 16 -18.88 -15.26 20.80
N ASP A 17 -18.40 -15.26 19.55
CA ASP A 17 -17.47 -16.24 19.00
C ASP A 17 -16.01 -15.78 19.22
N GLU A 18 -15.56 -15.87 20.46
CA GLU A 18 -14.21 -15.43 20.86
C GLU A 18 -13.09 -16.25 20.21
N ALA A 19 -13.37 -17.49 19.79
CA ALA A 19 -12.39 -18.33 19.09
C ALA A 19 -12.07 -17.74 17.71
N THR A 20 -13.10 -17.44 16.92
CA THR A 20 -12.94 -16.77 15.63
C THR A 20 -12.32 -15.37 15.80
N ALA A 21 -12.75 -14.63 16.82
CA ALA A 21 -12.21 -13.30 17.10
C ALA A 21 -10.70 -13.32 17.37
N THR A 22 -10.24 -14.27 18.16
CA THR A 22 -8.82 -14.45 18.48
C THR A 22 -8.03 -14.89 17.26
N GLU A 23 -8.52 -15.87 16.50
CA GLU A 23 -7.85 -16.35 15.28
C GLU A 23 -7.55 -15.20 14.31
N TYR A 24 -8.55 -14.36 14.01
CA TYR A 24 -8.36 -13.28 13.05
C TYR A 24 -7.50 -12.13 13.58
N ARG A 25 -7.49 -11.87 14.90
CA ARG A 25 -6.55 -10.91 15.51
C ARG A 25 -5.10 -11.40 15.35
N ASP A 26 -4.85 -12.67 15.63
CA ASP A 26 -3.51 -13.26 15.53
C ASP A 26 -3.02 -13.25 14.07
N ARG A 27 -3.91 -13.57 13.12
CA ARG A 27 -3.60 -13.50 11.69
C ARG A 27 -3.35 -12.08 11.20
N ALA A 28 -4.10 -11.10 11.71
CA ALA A 28 -3.86 -9.70 11.40
C ALA A 28 -2.51 -9.23 11.95
N ALA A 29 -2.13 -9.65 13.16
CA ALA A 29 -0.82 -9.36 13.75
C ALA A 29 0.32 -9.95 12.90
N ALA A 30 0.23 -11.22 12.52
CA ALA A 30 1.20 -11.86 11.64
C ALA A 30 1.31 -11.18 10.26
N LEU A 31 0.17 -10.74 9.69
CA LEU A 31 0.17 -10.02 8.42
C LEU A 31 0.84 -8.64 8.54
N ARG A 32 0.67 -7.93 9.66
CA ARG A 32 1.38 -6.67 9.90
C ARG A 32 2.90 -6.89 9.89
N GLU A 33 3.38 -7.88 10.63
CA GLU A 33 4.81 -8.23 10.66
C GLU A 33 5.34 -8.59 9.27
N ALA A 34 4.57 -9.35 8.49
CA ALA A 34 4.94 -9.69 7.12
C ALA A 34 5.00 -8.46 6.20
N VAL A 35 4.03 -7.54 6.30
CA VAL A 35 4.04 -6.31 5.50
C VAL A 35 5.25 -5.44 5.82
N ASP A 36 5.58 -5.26 7.10
CA ASP A 36 6.78 -4.51 7.49
C ASP A 36 8.07 -5.23 7.03
N THR A 37 8.13 -6.55 7.15
CA THR A 37 9.32 -7.32 6.74
C THR A 37 9.57 -7.26 5.22
N TYR A 38 8.52 -7.44 4.42
CA TYR A 38 8.66 -7.67 2.98
C TYR A 38 8.40 -6.41 2.14
N LEU A 39 7.52 -5.51 2.58
CA LEU A 39 7.06 -4.39 1.76
C LEU A 39 7.65 -3.05 2.20
N TRP A 40 7.91 -2.84 3.49
CA TRP A 40 8.59 -1.63 3.96
C TRP A 40 10.07 -1.66 3.59
N ASP A 41 10.58 -0.54 3.08
CA ASP A 41 11.99 -0.34 2.78
C ASP A 41 12.55 0.80 3.64
N ASP A 42 13.47 0.49 4.54
CA ASP A 42 14.04 1.48 5.48
C ASP A 42 14.89 2.54 4.79
N GLU A 43 15.60 2.19 3.71
CA GLU A 43 16.47 3.13 3.00
C GLU A 43 15.66 4.12 2.16
N ARG A 44 14.61 3.63 1.52
CA ARG A 44 13.74 4.42 0.64
C ARG A 44 12.50 4.96 1.36
N ALA A 45 12.32 4.59 2.62
CA ALA A 45 11.28 5.03 3.55
C ALA A 45 9.87 4.98 2.96
N PHE A 46 9.52 3.83 2.36
CA PHE A 46 8.24 3.65 1.66
C PHE A 46 7.84 2.17 1.59
N PHE A 47 6.54 1.89 1.41
CA PHE A 47 6.02 0.55 1.13
C PHE A 47 6.02 0.27 -0.37
N TYR A 48 6.68 -0.81 -0.79
CA TYR A 48 6.76 -1.23 -2.18
C TYR A 48 6.07 -2.57 -2.39
N ASP A 49 5.49 -2.74 -3.58
CA ASP A 49 5.03 -4.05 -4.00
C ASP A 49 6.22 -5.00 -4.20
N VAL A 50 5.95 -6.28 -3.95
CA VAL A 50 6.82 -7.41 -4.29
C VAL A 50 6.00 -8.31 -5.22
N VAL A 51 6.46 -8.48 -6.45
CA VAL A 51 5.78 -9.32 -7.46
C VAL A 51 6.48 -10.67 -7.46
N ASP A 52 5.76 -11.76 -7.13
CA ASP A 52 6.32 -13.11 -6.93
C ASP A 52 6.71 -13.83 -8.24
N TRP A 53 6.04 -13.50 -9.36
CA TRP A 53 6.35 -14.12 -10.65
C TRP A 53 7.79 -13.78 -11.07
N GLU A 54 8.67 -14.78 -11.03
CA GLU A 54 10.11 -14.68 -11.35
C GLU A 54 10.94 -13.86 -10.35
N ASN A 55 10.53 -13.79 -9.07
CA ASN A 55 11.23 -13.03 -8.04
C ASN A 55 11.48 -13.85 -6.75
N PRO A 56 12.32 -14.90 -6.82
CA PRO A 56 12.56 -15.80 -5.69
C PRO A 56 13.17 -15.12 -4.46
N ASP A 57 13.81 -13.96 -4.66
CA ASP A 57 14.45 -13.18 -3.61
C ASP A 57 13.53 -12.10 -3.01
N HIS A 58 12.26 -12.05 -3.45
CA HIS A 58 11.26 -11.08 -3.00
C HIS A 58 11.74 -9.63 -3.10
N GLU A 59 12.43 -9.29 -4.19
CA GLU A 59 12.88 -7.94 -4.43
C GLU A 59 11.69 -7.00 -4.56
N ARG A 60 11.74 -5.90 -3.82
CA ARG A 60 10.77 -4.81 -3.89
C ARG A 60 10.88 -4.12 -5.25
N LEU A 61 9.76 -3.66 -5.80
CA LEU A 61 9.78 -2.84 -7.01
C LEU A 61 10.67 -1.60 -6.84
N ARG A 62 11.17 -1.11 -7.97
CA ARG A 62 11.98 0.12 -8.03
C ARG A 62 11.16 1.35 -7.62
N ASP A 63 9.96 1.46 -8.18
CA ASP A 63 9.16 2.68 -8.15
C ASP A 63 8.12 2.66 -7.03
N ARG A 64 7.88 3.83 -6.44
CA ARG A 64 6.76 4.06 -5.53
C ARG A 64 5.47 4.14 -6.32
N LEU A 65 4.47 3.39 -5.85
CA LEU A 65 3.09 3.44 -6.30
C LEU A 65 2.20 3.94 -5.17
N ASP A 66 1.08 4.58 -5.51
CA ASP A 66 0.11 5.13 -4.54
C ASP A 66 -0.51 4.06 -3.64
N VAL A 67 -0.55 2.81 -4.09
CA VAL A 67 -0.94 1.63 -3.29
C VAL A 67 -0.06 1.47 -2.05
N GLY A 68 1.17 1.99 -2.07
CA GLY A 68 2.05 2.06 -0.90
C GLY A 68 1.46 2.89 0.26
N PHE A 69 0.41 3.68 0.03
CA PHE A 69 -0.34 4.39 1.07
C PHE A 69 -1.53 3.62 1.66
N VAL A 70 -1.90 2.46 1.08
CA VAL A 70 -3.00 1.62 1.60
C VAL A 70 -2.80 1.17 3.05
N PRO A 71 -1.58 0.89 3.56
CA PRO A 71 -1.37 0.57 4.97
C PRO A 71 -1.99 1.57 5.96
N TRP A 72 -2.01 2.88 5.66
CA TRP A 72 -2.67 3.88 6.52
C TRP A 72 -4.18 3.75 6.54
N LYS A 73 -4.81 3.42 5.39
CA LYS A 73 -6.27 3.31 5.25
C LYS A 73 -6.88 2.29 6.22
N PHE A 74 -6.15 1.23 6.53
CA PHE A 74 -6.61 0.15 7.41
C PHE A 74 -5.92 0.15 8.78
N GLY A 75 -5.15 1.19 9.11
CA GLY A 75 -4.43 1.28 10.38
C GLY A 75 -3.27 0.28 10.51
N LEU A 76 -2.77 -0.28 9.41
CA LEU A 76 -1.62 -1.19 9.39
C LEU A 76 -0.31 -0.42 9.60
N ALA A 77 -0.14 0.76 9.00
CA ALA A 77 1.07 1.55 9.17
C ALA A 77 1.29 1.99 10.63
N SER A 78 2.56 2.05 11.06
CA SER A 78 2.97 2.60 12.35
C SER A 78 3.34 4.10 12.21
N PRO A 79 3.45 4.85 13.32
CA PRO A 79 3.93 6.23 13.29
C PRO A 79 5.34 6.39 12.68
N GLU A 80 6.19 5.37 12.77
CA GLU A 80 7.55 5.38 12.22
C GLU A 80 7.56 5.46 10.69
N HIS A 81 6.52 4.93 10.05
CA HIS A 81 6.36 4.96 8.59
C HIS A 81 5.90 6.34 8.06
N ALA A 82 5.50 7.27 8.94
CA ALA A 82 4.83 8.51 8.54
C ALA A 82 5.65 9.38 7.56
N VAL A 83 6.98 9.26 7.55
CA VAL A 83 7.86 9.94 6.58
C VAL A 83 7.51 9.65 5.13
N ALA A 84 6.92 8.48 4.83
CA ALA A 84 6.46 8.14 3.49
C ALA A 84 5.39 9.11 2.96
N LEU A 85 4.60 9.72 3.85
CA LEU A 85 3.53 10.66 3.50
C LEU A 85 4.08 11.96 2.88
N ASP A 86 5.35 12.30 3.12
CA ASP A 86 6.00 13.45 2.48
C ASP A 86 6.01 13.32 0.94
N GLN A 87 5.99 12.07 0.43
CA GLN A 87 5.91 11.82 -1.01
C GLN A 87 4.61 12.30 -1.65
N LEU A 88 3.52 12.43 -0.89
CA LEU A 88 2.25 13.00 -1.39
C LEU A 88 2.39 14.48 -1.75
N LEU A 89 3.33 15.18 -1.11
CA LEU A 89 3.56 16.62 -1.29
C LEU A 89 4.75 16.93 -2.20
N ASP A 90 5.60 15.94 -2.47
CA ASP A 90 6.76 16.10 -3.35
C ASP A 90 6.30 16.21 -4.84
N PRO A 91 6.67 17.30 -5.56
CA PRO A 91 6.39 17.46 -7.00
C PRO A 91 7.01 16.40 -7.91
N GLN A 92 8.02 15.66 -7.44
CA GLN A 92 8.63 14.51 -8.09
C GLN A 92 8.15 13.17 -7.48
N GLY A 93 7.43 13.23 -6.36
CA GLY A 93 6.68 12.12 -5.78
C GLY A 93 5.31 12.04 -6.44
N PHE A 94 4.25 12.23 -5.68
CA PHE A 94 2.88 12.07 -6.15
C PHE A 94 2.13 13.39 -6.39
N ALA A 95 2.69 14.53 -5.98
CA ALA A 95 1.97 15.80 -6.08
C ALA A 95 1.71 16.22 -7.54
N ALA A 96 0.43 16.40 -7.88
CA ALA A 96 -0.02 16.90 -9.18
C ALA A 96 -1.27 17.80 -9.04
N PRO A 97 -1.61 18.61 -10.06
CA PRO A 97 -2.63 19.67 -9.93
C PRO A 97 -4.05 19.18 -9.59
N TYR A 98 -4.38 17.92 -9.88
CA TYR A 98 -5.75 17.39 -9.77
C TYR A 98 -5.84 16.13 -8.89
N GLY A 99 -4.88 15.97 -7.97
CA GLY A 99 -4.79 14.83 -7.06
C GLY A 99 -3.47 14.06 -7.21
N PRO A 100 -3.16 13.14 -6.27
CA PRO A 100 -1.98 12.30 -6.35
C PRO A 100 -1.93 11.44 -7.62
N THR A 101 -0.74 11.31 -8.21
CA THR A 101 -0.52 10.34 -9.31
C THR A 101 -0.50 8.90 -8.79
N VAL A 102 -0.74 7.91 -9.65
CA VAL A 102 -0.59 6.49 -9.25
C VAL A 102 0.87 6.09 -9.11
N THR A 103 1.72 6.52 -10.04
CA THR A 103 3.17 6.26 -10.02
C THR A 103 3.90 7.54 -9.65
N GLU A 104 4.99 7.44 -8.90
CA GLU A 104 5.83 8.60 -8.60
C GLU A 104 6.35 9.25 -9.90
N ARG A 105 6.31 10.57 -9.95
CA ARG A 105 6.60 11.35 -11.16
C ARG A 105 8.05 11.27 -11.61
N ARG A 106 8.97 10.89 -10.71
CA ARG A 106 10.39 10.64 -11.01
C ARG A 106 10.68 9.27 -11.61
N SER A 107 9.71 8.35 -11.62
CA SER A 107 9.89 7.04 -12.25
C SER A 107 10.10 7.21 -13.75
N PRO A 108 11.04 6.47 -14.37
CA PRO A 108 11.15 6.42 -15.84
C PRO A 108 9.95 5.71 -16.49
N ASP A 109 9.09 5.06 -15.70
CA ASP A 109 7.85 4.42 -16.15
C ASP A 109 6.61 5.31 -15.92
N PHE A 110 6.80 6.49 -15.34
CA PHE A 110 5.74 7.48 -15.22
C PHE A 110 5.19 7.87 -16.60
N TRP A 111 3.87 7.72 -16.78
CA TRP A 111 3.12 8.04 -18.00
C TRP A 111 3.52 7.22 -19.23
N ARG A 112 4.26 6.11 -19.08
CA ARG A 112 4.81 5.31 -20.20
C ARG A 112 3.77 4.89 -21.23
N SER A 113 2.59 4.49 -20.76
CA SER A 113 1.48 3.96 -21.56
C SER A 113 0.18 4.73 -21.36
N ALA A 114 0.18 5.78 -20.55
CA ALA A 114 -1.01 6.55 -20.18
C ALA A 114 -1.78 7.12 -21.39
N ASP A 115 -1.06 7.49 -22.47
CA ASP A 115 -1.67 7.98 -23.71
C ASP A 115 -2.10 6.85 -24.67
N GLN A 116 -1.83 5.59 -24.33
CA GLN A 116 -2.11 4.41 -25.16
C GLN A 116 -3.46 3.78 -24.79
N GLY A 117 -4.52 4.56 -24.91
CA GLY A 117 -5.90 4.14 -24.60
C GLY A 117 -6.31 4.48 -23.17
N CYS A 118 -7.40 3.87 -22.70
CA CYS A 118 -7.97 4.17 -21.39
C CYS A 118 -7.40 3.28 -20.28
N CYS A 119 -7.72 3.65 -19.02
CA CYS A 119 -7.58 2.80 -17.85
C CYS A 119 -6.14 2.40 -17.50
N LYS A 120 -5.20 3.34 -17.65
CA LYS A 120 -3.78 3.15 -17.36
C LYS A 120 -3.45 3.61 -15.94
N TRP A 121 -2.59 2.84 -15.27
CA TRP A 121 -2.25 2.97 -13.84
C TRP A 121 -0.75 3.27 -13.65
N ASP A 122 -0.11 3.89 -14.64
CA ASP A 122 1.31 4.24 -14.63
C ASP A 122 1.55 5.74 -14.47
N GLY A 123 0.53 6.51 -14.02
CA GLY A 123 0.66 7.96 -13.88
C GLY A 123 -0.65 8.67 -13.53
N PRO A 124 -1.72 8.56 -14.33
CA PRO A 124 -2.97 9.29 -14.10
C PRO A 124 -3.54 9.09 -12.70
N SER A 125 -4.06 10.16 -12.09
CA SER A 125 -4.79 10.09 -10.81
C SER A 125 -6.12 9.37 -11.01
N TRP A 126 -6.45 8.44 -10.10
CA TRP A 126 -7.72 7.72 -10.12
C TRP A 126 -8.54 7.99 -8.85
N PRO A 127 -9.84 8.35 -8.98
CA PRO A 127 -10.72 8.52 -7.81
C PRO A 127 -10.77 7.30 -6.89
N PHE A 128 -10.59 6.10 -7.46
CA PHE A 128 -10.48 4.86 -6.69
C PHE A 128 -9.33 4.89 -5.68
N SER A 129 -8.14 5.34 -6.09
CA SER A 129 -6.96 5.43 -5.22
C SER A 129 -7.00 6.60 -4.26
N THR A 130 -7.67 7.70 -4.64
CA THR A 130 -7.67 8.95 -3.86
C THR A 130 -8.88 9.06 -2.92
N SER A 131 -9.51 7.94 -2.54
CA SER A 131 -10.73 7.89 -1.70
C SER A 131 -10.62 7.04 -0.44
#